data_AF-A0A7C3RJT2-F1
#
_entry.id   AF-A0A7C3RJT2-F1
#
_cell.length_a   1.000
_cell.length_b   1.000
_cell.length_c   1.000
_cell.angle_alpha   90.00
_cell.angle_beta   90.00
_cell.angle_gamma   90.00
#
_symmetry.space_group_name_H-M   'P 1'
#
loop_
_entity.id
_entity.type
_entity.pdbx_description
1 polymer ?
#
loop_
_entity_poly.entity_id
_entity_poly.type
_entity_poly.pdbx_seq_one_letter_code
_entity_poly.pdbx_strand_id
1 'polypeptide(L)'
;MKLRPFIVWLISLALVASVIALYLDNRKKAGQLATVEVQLRELVTKLAELEQEKNTVAQAQQEEIERLRKDNQELLRLRNEVRQLRDEKDQLAHQAQLAQTQVQRAQAQVAAAQLQLDALRTNVLPQQPAPQASSRPLPEQVQLAQLQQCINNLRILDGAKQMWALENRKPATAVPTQQELMPYLGETGFPTCPAGGVYTLNQVNVPPTCSIPGHALE
;
A
#
# COMPACT_ATOMS: atom_id res chain seq x y z
N MET A 1 48.81 -100.48 -41.37
CA MET A 1 48.94 -99.12 -41.93
C MET A 1 47.56 -98.44 -42.02
N LYS A 2 47.10 -97.70 -40.99
CA LYS A 2 45.87 -96.87 -41.04
C LYS A 2 45.96 -95.55 -40.22
N LEU A 3 47.17 -95.02 -39.97
CA LEU A 3 47.38 -93.85 -39.09
C LEU A 3 47.21 -92.49 -39.82
N ARG A 4 47.49 -92.42 -41.13
CA ARG A 4 47.35 -91.19 -41.94
C ARG A 4 45.94 -90.58 -41.95
N PRO A 5 44.83 -91.34 -42.09
CA PRO A 5 43.48 -90.75 -42.05
C PRO A 5 43.12 -90.17 -40.67
N PHE A 6 43.64 -90.77 -39.59
CA PHE A 6 43.40 -90.28 -38.23
C PHE A 6 44.09 -88.94 -37.96
N ILE A 7 45.32 -88.77 -38.46
CA ILE A 7 46.07 -87.51 -38.34
C ILE A 7 45.34 -86.36 -39.05
N VAL A 8 44.79 -86.60 -40.25
CA VAL A 8 44.03 -85.59 -41.00
C VAL A 8 42.74 -85.20 -40.27
N TRP A 9 42.06 -86.16 -39.65
CA TRP A 9 40.84 -85.90 -38.86
C TRP A 9 41.12 -85.11 -37.57
N LEU A 10 42.26 -85.34 -36.92
CA LEU A 10 42.67 -84.54 -35.76
C LEU A 10 43.00 -83.09 -36.13
N ILE A 11 43.66 -82.87 -37.28
CA ILE A 11 43.97 -81.51 -37.77
C ILE A 11 42.68 -80.75 -38.11
N SER A 12 41.72 -81.39 -38.78
CA SER A 12 40.45 -80.74 -39.10
C SER A 12 39.66 -80.38 -37.83
N LEU A 13 39.64 -81.25 -36.82
CA LEU A 13 39.03 -80.94 -35.52
C LEU A 13 39.72 -79.78 -34.81
N ALA A 14 41.06 -79.72 -34.83
CA ALA A 14 41.82 -78.62 -34.22
C ALA A 14 41.52 -77.29 -34.92
N LEU A 15 41.42 -77.28 -36.25
CA LEU A 15 41.04 -76.09 -37.02
C LEU A 15 39.60 -75.65 -36.71
N VAL A 16 38.66 -76.59 -36.63
CA VAL A 16 37.27 -76.29 -36.25
C VAL A 16 37.21 -75.71 -34.83
N ALA A 17 37.92 -76.31 -33.87
CA ALA A 17 37.98 -75.82 -32.49
C ALA A 17 38.59 -74.41 -32.42
N SER A 18 39.64 -74.13 -33.20
CA SER A 18 40.26 -72.81 -33.29
C SER A 18 39.31 -71.76 -33.86
N VAL A 19 38.58 -72.07 -34.94
CA VAL A 19 37.57 -71.17 -35.53
C VAL A 19 36.44 -70.90 -34.54
N ILE A 20 35.96 -71.93 -33.81
CA ILE A 20 34.94 -71.77 -32.77
C ILE A 20 35.44 -70.85 -31.65
N ALA A 21 36.66 -71.03 -31.17
CA ALA A 21 37.25 -70.17 -30.13
C ALA A 21 37.36 -68.71 -30.58
N LEU A 22 37.82 -68.47 -31.81
CA LEU A 22 37.87 -67.12 -32.40
C LEU A 22 36.48 -66.49 -32.55
N TYR A 23 35.48 -67.27 -32.96
CA TYR A 23 34.10 -66.79 -33.07
C TYR A 23 33.52 -66.36 -31.72
N LEU A 24 33.77 -67.15 -30.67
CA LEU A 24 33.31 -66.85 -29.31
C LEU A 24 34.00 -65.60 -28.75
N ASP A 25 35.32 -65.46 -28.92
CA ASP A 25 36.06 -64.27 -28.49
C ASP A 25 35.62 -63.02 -29.26
N ASN A 26 35.37 -63.15 -30.56
CA ASN A 26 34.83 -62.06 -31.39
C ASN A 26 33.42 -61.63 -30.94
N ARG A 27 32.55 -62.59 -30.58
CA ARG A 27 31.25 -62.29 -29.98
C ARG A 27 31.37 -61.58 -28.63
N LYS A 28 32.32 -61.99 -27.78
CA LYS A 28 32.56 -61.36 -26.48
C LYS A 28 33.01 -59.90 -26.65
N LYS A 29 33.95 -59.65 -27.58
CA LYS A 29 34.42 -58.31 -27.93
C LYS A 29 33.31 -57.44 -28.53
N ALA A 30 32.47 -58.00 -29.40
CA ALA A 30 31.31 -57.30 -29.96
C ALA A 30 30.33 -56.86 -28.85
N GLY A 31 30.10 -57.70 -27.84
CA GLY A 31 29.30 -57.33 -26.66
C GLY A 31 29.93 -56.19 -25.85
N GLN A 32 31.24 -56.22 -25.62
CA GLN A 32 31.96 -55.14 -24.91
C GLN A 32 31.90 -53.81 -25.67
N LEU A 33 32.07 -53.85 -27.00
CA LEU A 33 31.99 -52.66 -27.85
C LEU A 33 30.61 -52.01 -27.75
N ALA A 34 29.54 -52.81 -27.81
CA ALA A 34 28.16 -52.32 -27.66
C ALA A 34 27.93 -51.64 -26.30
N THR A 35 28.50 -52.19 -25.22
CA THR A 35 28.41 -51.56 -23.88
C THR A 35 29.13 -50.22 -23.83
N VAL A 36 30.34 -50.14 -24.41
CA VAL A 36 31.13 -48.89 -24.44
C VAL A 36 30.41 -47.81 -25.26
N GLU A 37 29.78 -48.19 -26.39
CA GLU A 37 28.97 -47.26 -27.17
C GLU A 37 27.79 -46.69 -26.37
N VAL A 38 27.10 -47.53 -25.59
CA VAL A 38 26.00 -47.09 -24.71
C VAL A 38 26.51 -46.14 -23.63
N GLN A 39 27.62 -46.46 -22.97
CA GLN A 39 28.23 -45.59 -21.96
C GLN A 39 28.68 -44.24 -22.54
N LEU A 40 29.24 -44.25 -23.75
CA LEU A 40 29.62 -43.02 -24.44
C LEU A 40 28.39 -42.16 -24.75
N ARG A 41 27.31 -42.78 -25.23
CA ARG A 41 26.03 -42.08 -25.49
C ARG A 41 25.48 -41.47 -24.20
N GLU A 42 25.49 -42.20 -23.09
CA GLU A 42 25.04 -41.70 -21.79
C GLU A 42 25.89 -40.52 -21.28
N LEU A 43 27.22 -40.57 -21.46
CA LEU A 43 28.09 -39.45 -21.12
C LEU A 43 27.79 -38.23 -21.99
N VAL A 44 27.58 -38.42 -23.29
CA VAL A 44 27.23 -37.34 -24.22
C VAL A 44 25.89 -36.69 -23.82
N THR A 45 24.88 -37.48 -23.45
CA THR A 45 23.59 -36.93 -22.99
C THR A 45 23.75 -36.14 -21.69
N LYS A 46 24.50 -36.68 -20.73
CA LYS A 46 24.77 -35.98 -19.46
C LYS A 46 25.53 -34.67 -19.66
N LEU A 47 26.50 -34.64 -20.57
CA LEU A 47 27.21 -33.41 -20.93
C LEU A 47 26.27 -32.38 -21.58
N ALA A 48 25.36 -32.83 -22.45
CA ALA A 48 24.36 -31.95 -23.06
C ALA A 48 23.38 -31.38 -22.03
N GLU A 49 22.92 -32.21 -21.08
CA GLU A 49 22.06 -31.77 -19.97
C GLU A 49 22.76 -30.74 -19.08
N LEU A 50 24.01 -30.99 -18.67
CA LEU A 50 24.79 -30.03 -17.88
C LEU A 50 25.02 -28.71 -18.60
N GLU A 51 25.28 -28.75 -19.91
CA GLU A 51 25.45 -27.54 -20.71
C GLU A 51 24.12 -26.79 -20.83
N GLN A 52 22.99 -27.49 -20.97
CA GLN A 52 21.68 -26.87 -20.95
C GLN A 52 21.38 -26.23 -19.60
N GLU A 53 21.61 -26.93 -18.48
CA GLU A 53 21.44 -26.38 -17.13
C GLU A 53 22.28 -25.12 -16.95
N LYS A 54 23.56 -25.17 -17.30
CA LYS A 54 24.45 -24.01 -17.23
C LYS A 54 23.94 -22.84 -18.06
N ASN A 55 23.43 -23.09 -19.27
CA ASN A 55 22.87 -22.05 -20.12
C ASN A 55 21.57 -21.47 -19.55
N THR A 56 20.68 -22.30 -19.00
CA THR A 56 19.46 -21.81 -18.34
C THR A 56 19.76 -20.97 -17.11
N VAL A 57 20.73 -21.37 -16.28
CA VAL A 57 21.19 -20.59 -15.12
C VAL A 57 21.81 -19.28 -15.57
N ALA A 58 22.68 -19.29 -16.59
CA ALA A 58 23.28 -18.08 -17.13
C ALA A 58 22.24 -17.11 -17.69
N GLN A 59 21.22 -17.61 -18.40
CA GLN A 59 20.11 -16.82 -18.91
C GLN A 59 19.28 -16.20 -17.77
N ALA A 60 18.89 -17.00 -16.78
CA ALA A 60 18.15 -16.51 -15.61
C ALA A 60 18.92 -15.42 -14.85
N GLN A 61 20.23 -15.59 -14.68
CA GLN A 61 21.09 -14.57 -14.08
C GLN A 61 21.16 -13.29 -14.91
N GLN A 62 21.23 -13.39 -16.24
CA GLN A 62 21.22 -12.23 -17.13
C GLN A 62 19.89 -11.46 -17.05
N GLU A 63 18.77 -12.17 -17.08
CA GLU A 63 17.43 -11.58 -16.93
C GLU A 63 17.28 -10.86 -15.58
N GLU A 64 17.76 -11.48 -14.49
CA GLU A 64 17.73 -10.85 -13.16
C GLU A 64 18.61 -9.59 -13.10
N ILE A 65 19.81 -9.61 -13.69
CA ILE A 65 20.67 -8.42 -13.78
C ILE A 65 20.00 -7.30 -14.58
N GLU A 66 19.37 -7.63 -15.71
CA GLU A 66 18.65 -6.65 -16.51
C GLU A 66 17.46 -6.06 -15.76
N ARG A 67 16.70 -6.90 -15.05
CA ARG A 67 15.63 -6.44 -14.16
C ARG A 67 16.15 -5.50 -13.09
N LEU A 68 17.20 -5.89 -12.37
CA LEU A 68 17.80 -5.05 -11.33
C LEU A 68 18.33 -3.72 -11.89
N ARG A 69 18.87 -3.71 -13.11
CA ARG A 69 19.29 -2.47 -13.78
C ARG A 69 18.10 -1.55 -14.07
N LYS A 70 16.99 -2.09 -14.56
CA LYS A 70 15.74 -1.33 -14.79
C LYS A 70 15.18 -0.78 -13.49
N ASP A 71 15.11 -1.60 -12.45
CA ASP A 71 14.63 -1.20 -11.13
C ASP A 71 15.49 -0.08 -10.53
N ASN A 72 16.83 -0.14 -10.69
CA ASN A 72 17.72 0.94 -10.26
C ASN A 72 17.52 2.24 -11.03
N GLN A 73 17.25 2.17 -12.35
CA GLN A 73 16.94 3.36 -13.16
C GLN A 73 15.62 4.00 -12.70
N GLU A 74 14.60 3.19 -12.43
CA GLU A 74 13.31 3.66 -11.91
C GLU A 74 13.48 4.29 -10.52
N LEU A 75 14.26 3.67 -9.64
CA LEU A 75 14.53 4.20 -8.30
C LEU A 75 15.22 5.59 -8.36
N LEU A 76 16.18 5.78 -9.27
CA LEU A 76 16.81 7.08 -9.48
C LEU A 76 15.81 8.13 -9.98
N ARG A 77 14.94 7.74 -10.91
CA ARG A 77 13.88 8.61 -11.42
C ARG A 77 12.91 9.02 -10.31
N LEU A 78 12.35 8.05 -9.58
CA LEU A 78 11.45 8.30 -8.47
C LEU A 78 12.09 9.16 -7.38
N ARG A 79 13.38 8.95 -7.08
CA ARG A 79 14.11 9.79 -6.13
C ARG A 79 14.17 11.25 -6.59
N ASN A 80 14.38 11.49 -7.88
CA ASN A 80 14.38 12.85 -8.44
C ASN A 80 12.98 13.48 -8.40
N GLU A 81 11.94 12.73 -8.76
CA GLU A 81 10.55 13.19 -8.68
C GLU A 81 10.15 13.52 -7.23
N VAL A 82 10.48 12.68 -6.26
CA VAL A 82 10.22 12.93 -4.83
C VAL A 82 10.97 14.19 -4.34
N ARG A 83 12.20 14.41 -4.81
CA ARG A 83 12.93 15.65 -4.49
C ARG A 83 12.21 16.87 -5.05
N GLN A 84 11.82 16.83 -6.33
CA GLN A 84 11.10 17.92 -6.97
C GLN A 84 9.78 18.23 -6.24
N LEU A 85 8.99 17.20 -5.91
CA LEU A 85 7.73 17.37 -5.21
C LEU A 85 7.91 17.97 -3.80
N ARG A 86 9.02 17.65 -3.11
CA ARG A 86 9.36 18.29 -1.83
C ARG A 86 9.70 19.76 -2.02
N ASP A 87 10.53 20.08 -3.02
CA ASP A 87 10.91 21.46 -3.31
C ASP A 87 9.67 22.30 -3.70
N GLU A 88 8.76 21.76 -4.52
CA GLU A 88 7.48 22.39 -4.87
C GLU A 88 6.56 22.57 -3.65
N LYS A 89 6.46 21.55 -2.78
CA LYS A 89 5.70 21.64 -1.54
C LYS A 89 6.23 22.75 -0.63
N ASP A 90 7.55 22.86 -0.48
CA ASP A 90 8.17 23.89 0.35
C ASP A 90 7.94 25.30 -0.24
N GLN A 91 8.00 25.43 -1.56
CA GLN A 91 7.65 26.68 -2.26
C GLN A 91 6.19 27.07 -2.05
N LEU A 92 5.25 26.13 -2.19
CA LEU A 92 3.83 26.38 -1.97
C LEU A 92 3.54 26.73 -0.50
N ALA A 93 4.20 26.06 0.44
CA ALA A 93 4.09 26.38 1.86
C ALA A 93 4.58 27.80 2.15
N HIS A 94 5.71 28.21 1.55
CA HIS A 94 6.21 29.57 1.69
C HIS A 94 5.26 30.60 1.07
N GLN A 95 4.72 30.33 -0.12
CA GLN A 95 3.75 31.21 -0.77
C GLN A 95 2.46 31.34 0.07
N ALA A 96 1.96 30.24 0.63
CA ALA A 96 0.81 30.26 1.51
C ALA A 96 1.08 31.09 2.77
N GLN A 97 2.27 30.96 3.37
CA GLN A 97 2.66 31.75 4.54
C GLN A 97 2.76 33.25 4.23
N LEU A 98 3.27 33.62 3.06
CA LEU A 98 3.30 35.01 2.60
C LEU A 98 1.88 35.55 2.37
N ALA A 99 1.02 34.80 1.69
CA ALA A 99 -0.38 35.17 1.47
C ALA A 99 -1.13 35.35 2.80
N GLN A 100 -0.92 34.45 3.76
CA GLN A 100 -1.53 34.54 5.08
C GLN A 100 -1.05 35.76 5.86
N THR A 101 0.23 36.11 5.74
CA THR A 101 0.80 37.33 6.33
C THR A 101 0.20 38.60 5.68
N GLN A 102 -0.01 38.59 4.36
CA GLN A 102 -0.69 39.69 3.66
C GLN A 102 -2.13 39.87 4.15
N VAL A 103 -2.88 38.76 4.32
CA VAL A 103 -4.24 38.79 4.87
C VAL A 103 -4.25 39.36 6.30
N GLN A 104 -3.34 38.93 7.17
CA GLN A 104 -3.24 39.47 8.54
C GLN A 104 -2.96 40.99 8.54
N ARG A 105 -2.06 41.47 7.66
CA ARG A 105 -1.78 42.90 7.53
C ARG A 105 -2.98 43.68 7.02
N ALA A 106 -3.69 43.15 6.02
CA ALA A 106 -4.92 43.76 5.51
C ALA A 106 -6.00 43.83 6.60
N GLN A 107 -6.19 42.77 7.39
CA GLN A 107 -7.12 42.77 8.53
C GLN A 107 -6.74 43.80 9.59
N ALA A 108 -5.45 43.93 9.92
CA ALA A 108 -4.98 44.95 10.87
C ALA A 108 -5.22 46.38 10.35
N GLN A 109 -5.03 46.63 9.04
CA GLN A 109 -5.33 47.92 8.42
C GLN A 109 -6.82 48.24 8.48
N VAL A 110 -7.69 47.27 8.17
CA VAL A 110 -9.15 47.44 8.28
C VAL A 110 -9.56 47.72 9.73
N ALA A 111 -9.02 46.98 10.70
CA ALA A 111 -9.29 47.21 12.12
C ALA A 111 -8.82 48.61 12.58
N ALA A 112 -7.64 49.07 12.14
CA ALA A 112 -7.16 50.40 12.43
C ALA A 112 -8.05 51.51 11.82
N ALA A 113 -8.49 51.33 10.58
CA ALA A 113 -9.41 52.25 9.91
C ALA A 113 -10.77 52.32 10.63
N GLN A 114 -11.29 51.19 11.12
CA GLN A 114 -12.52 51.14 11.90
C GLN A 114 -12.40 51.93 13.21
N LEU A 115 -11.31 51.77 13.96
CA LEU A 115 -11.05 52.54 15.18
C LEU A 115 -11.00 54.04 14.91
N GLN A 116 -10.41 54.44 13.78
CA GLN A 116 -10.36 55.85 13.37
C GLN A 116 -11.76 56.39 13.08
N LEU A 117 -12.60 55.62 12.39
CA LEU A 117 -13.99 55.96 12.14
C LEU A 117 -14.80 56.11 13.44
N ASP A 118 -14.65 55.17 14.38
CA ASP A 118 -15.34 55.24 15.68
C ASP A 118 -14.89 56.45 16.49
N ALA A 119 -13.61 56.79 16.49
CA ALA A 119 -13.08 57.98 17.14
C ALA A 119 -13.67 59.29 16.55
N LEU A 120 -13.81 59.36 15.22
CA LEU A 120 -14.52 60.48 14.58
C LEU A 120 -16.01 60.48 14.95
N ARG A 121 -16.66 59.31 14.98
CA ARG A 121 -18.07 59.16 15.35
C ARG A 121 -18.34 59.63 16.80
N THR A 122 -17.44 59.33 17.74
CA THR A 122 -17.54 59.80 19.12
C THR A 122 -17.41 61.32 19.28
N ASN A 123 -16.73 62.02 18.37
CA ASN A 123 -16.62 63.48 18.40
C ASN A 123 -17.83 64.21 17.78
N VAL A 124 -18.72 63.51 17.07
CA VAL A 124 -19.88 64.10 16.38
C VAL A 124 -21.21 63.90 17.14
N LEU A 125 -21.24 63.14 18.23
CA LEU A 125 -22.46 63.02 19.05
C LEU A 125 -22.41 63.93 20.30
N PRO A 126 -23.31 64.94 20.43
CA PRO A 126 -23.67 65.43 21.74
C PRO A 126 -24.29 64.27 22.52
N GLN A 127 -23.76 64.04 23.73
CA GLN A 127 -24.23 63.17 24.79
C GLN A 127 -25.63 62.57 24.54
N GLN A 128 -25.67 61.36 23.99
CA GLN A 128 -26.81 60.47 24.19
C GLN A 128 -26.49 59.56 25.38
N PRO A 129 -27.36 59.48 26.40
CA PRO A 129 -27.13 58.62 27.55
C PRO A 129 -27.11 57.16 27.10
N ALA A 130 -26.17 56.41 27.68
CA ALA A 130 -25.90 55.01 27.37
C ALA A 130 -27.18 54.14 27.42
N PRO A 131 -27.43 53.28 26.42
CA PRO A 131 -28.37 52.19 26.60
C PRO A 131 -27.69 51.15 27.49
N GLN A 132 -28.18 51.01 28.72
CA GLN A 132 -27.93 49.82 29.52
C GLN A 132 -28.59 48.63 28.83
N ALA A 133 -27.84 47.95 27.96
CA ALA A 133 -28.27 46.72 27.33
C ALA A 133 -27.75 45.55 28.16
N SER A 134 -28.57 45.11 29.13
CA SER A 134 -28.65 43.71 29.49
C SER A 134 -29.10 42.95 28.24
N SER A 135 -28.18 42.60 27.34
CA SER A 135 -28.51 41.90 26.10
C SER A 135 -28.80 40.43 26.41
N ARG A 136 -30.05 40.18 26.81
CA ARG A 136 -30.67 38.88 26.57
C ARG A 136 -30.56 38.62 25.06
N PRO A 137 -29.84 37.58 24.60
CA PRO A 137 -29.69 37.32 23.18
C PRO A 137 -31.06 37.19 22.54
N LEU A 138 -31.22 37.82 21.37
CA LEU A 138 -32.43 37.69 20.56
C LEU A 138 -32.66 36.19 20.28
N PRO A 139 -33.91 35.69 20.32
CA PRO A 139 -34.21 34.26 20.18
C PRO A 139 -33.51 33.59 18.99
N GLU A 140 -33.35 34.32 17.89
CA GLU A 140 -32.74 33.85 16.65
C GLU A 140 -31.23 33.60 16.76
N GLN A 141 -30.50 34.42 17.54
CA GLN A 141 -29.07 34.21 17.77
C GLN A 141 -28.80 32.98 18.64
N VAL A 142 -29.68 32.70 19.60
CA VAL A 142 -29.60 31.50 20.45
C VAL A 142 -29.78 30.23 19.61
N GLN A 143 -30.72 30.26 18.65
CA GLN A 143 -30.99 29.13 17.76
C GLN A 143 -29.80 28.83 16.84
N LEU A 144 -29.16 29.87 16.27
CA LEU A 144 -27.97 29.69 15.43
C LEU A 144 -26.82 29.06 16.24
N ALA A 145 -26.57 29.52 17.45
CA ALA A 145 -25.52 28.98 18.32
C ALA A 145 -25.79 27.51 18.70
N GLN A 146 -27.05 27.17 19.01
CA GLN A 146 -27.47 25.81 19.29
C GLN A 146 -27.28 24.88 18.08
N LEU A 147 -27.63 25.36 16.88
CA LEU A 147 -27.40 24.63 15.63
C LEU A 147 -25.91 24.38 15.43
N GLN A 148 -25.07 25.41 15.48
CA GLN A 148 -23.63 25.30 15.28
C GLN A 148 -22.97 24.31 16.26
N GLN A 149 -23.37 24.37 17.52
CA GLN A 149 -22.87 23.45 18.54
C GLN A 149 -23.38 22.02 18.31
N CYS A 150 -24.62 21.84 17.85
CA CYS A 150 -25.13 20.53 17.46
C CYS A 150 -24.34 19.94 16.29
N ILE A 151 -24.08 20.73 15.24
CA ILE A 151 -23.26 20.31 14.09
C ILE A 151 -21.85 19.90 14.54
N ASN A 152 -21.25 20.66 15.47
CA ASN A 152 -19.95 20.30 16.03
C ASN A 152 -20.00 18.96 16.78
N ASN A 153 -21.02 18.73 17.61
CA ASN A 153 -21.20 17.47 18.31
C ASN A 153 -21.37 16.28 17.33
N LEU A 154 -22.12 16.46 16.25
CA LEU A 154 -22.26 15.44 15.20
C LEU A 154 -20.92 15.09 14.55
N ARG A 155 -20.05 16.08 14.29
CA ARG A 155 -18.70 15.84 13.75
C ARG A 155 -17.81 15.05 14.72
N ILE A 156 -17.89 15.37 16.01
CA ILE A 156 -17.14 14.65 17.06
C ILE A 156 -17.62 13.19 17.12
N LEU A 157 -18.94 12.96 17.12
CA LEU A 157 -19.51 11.61 17.11
C LEU A 157 -19.08 10.83 15.86
N ASP A 158 -19.07 11.47 14.68
CA ASP A 158 -18.66 10.81 13.45
C ASP A 158 -17.18 10.42 13.48
N GLY A 159 -16.30 11.32 13.93
CA GLY A 159 -14.89 11.02 14.13
C GLY A 159 -14.66 9.87 15.13
N ALA A 160 -15.40 9.86 16.23
CA ALA A 160 -15.34 8.78 17.22
C ALA A 160 -15.76 7.43 16.61
N LYS A 161 -16.82 7.39 15.78
CA LYS A 161 -17.25 6.17 15.07
C LYS A 161 -16.17 5.63 14.14
N GLN A 162 -15.54 6.52 13.38
CA GLN A 162 -14.47 6.14 12.45
C GLN A 162 -13.26 5.57 13.19
N MET A 163 -12.83 6.23 14.28
CA MET A 163 -11.72 5.75 15.12
C MET A 163 -12.01 4.40 15.76
N TRP A 164 -13.19 4.24 16.38
CA TRP A 164 -13.62 2.96 16.94
C TRP A 164 -13.59 1.85 15.89
N ALA A 165 -14.07 2.12 14.68
CA ALA A 165 -14.11 1.13 13.61
C ALA A 165 -12.71 0.71 13.14
N LEU A 166 -11.79 1.68 13.01
CA LEU A 166 -10.40 1.43 12.62
C LEU A 166 -9.68 0.56 13.65
N GLU A 167 -9.75 0.91 14.93
CA GLU A 167 -9.04 0.18 15.99
C GLU A 167 -9.60 -1.22 16.22
N ASN A 168 -10.93 -1.38 16.13
CA ASN A 168 -11.60 -2.65 16.38
C ASN A 168 -11.82 -3.47 15.09
N ARG A 169 -11.24 -3.03 13.96
CA ARG A 169 -11.35 -3.68 12.63
C ARG A 169 -12.80 -3.97 12.24
N LYS A 170 -13.70 -3.04 12.54
CA LYS A 170 -15.13 -3.18 12.23
C LYS A 170 -15.40 -2.82 10.77
N PRO A 171 -16.36 -3.50 10.11
CA PRO A 171 -16.77 -3.11 8.78
C PRO A 171 -17.49 -1.77 8.79
N ALA A 172 -17.54 -1.11 7.64
CA ALA A 172 -18.28 0.13 7.41
C ALA A 172 -19.77 0.08 7.81
N THR A 173 -20.38 -1.12 7.79
CA THR A 173 -21.79 -1.34 8.15
C THR A 173 -22.02 -1.60 9.63
N ALA A 174 -20.97 -1.64 10.46
CA ALA A 174 -21.13 -1.82 11.89
C ALA A 174 -21.76 -0.59 12.54
N VAL A 175 -22.59 -0.81 13.57
CA VAL A 175 -23.20 0.25 14.37
C VAL A 175 -22.57 0.20 15.76
N PRO A 176 -21.83 1.24 16.19
CA PRO A 176 -21.29 1.29 17.53
C PRO A 176 -22.38 1.59 18.57
N THR A 177 -22.17 1.07 19.77
CA THR A 177 -22.94 1.45 20.96
C THR A 177 -22.36 2.72 21.61
N GLN A 178 -23.17 3.39 22.44
CA GLN A 178 -22.72 4.57 23.18
C GLN A 178 -21.52 4.26 24.10
N GLN A 179 -21.51 3.08 24.74
CA GLN A 179 -20.42 2.65 25.61
C GLN A 179 -19.11 2.44 24.84
N GLU A 180 -19.19 1.91 23.63
CA GLU A 180 -18.03 1.69 22.76
C GLU A 180 -17.39 3.00 22.27
N LEU A 181 -18.18 4.07 22.12
CA LEU A 181 -17.66 5.38 21.73
C LEU A 181 -17.11 6.20 22.90
N MET A 182 -17.46 5.87 24.14
CA MET A 182 -17.05 6.63 25.32
C MET A 182 -15.53 6.89 25.40
N PRO A 183 -14.64 5.92 25.12
CA PRO A 183 -13.19 6.14 25.15
C PRO A 183 -12.68 7.17 24.13
N TYR A 184 -13.45 7.44 23.08
CA TYR A 184 -13.08 8.30 21.95
C TYR A 184 -13.64 9.73 22.08
N LEU A 185 -14.47 10.00 23.09
CA LEU A 185 -15.19 11.28 23.27
C LEU A 185 -14.54 12.21 24.32
N GLY A 186 -13.36 11.84 24.82
CA GLY A 186 -12.62 12.63 25.81
C GLY A 186 -13.33 12.74 27.16
N GLU A 187 -12.84 13.64 28.03
CA GLU A 187 -13.35 13.80 29.40
C GLU A 187 -14.78 14.35 29.45
N THR A 188 -15.25 14.99 28.38
CA THR A 188 -16.60 15.57 28.29
C THR A 188 -17.69 14.50 28.13
N GLY A 189 -17.30 13.29 27.72
CA GLY A 189 -18.21 12.16 27.55
C GLY A 189 -19.18 12.35 26.37
N PHE A 190 -20.30 11.62 26.40
CA PHE A 190 -21.26 11.64 25.30
C PHE A 190 -22.00 12.99 25.22
N PRO A 191 -21.89 13.73 24.10
CA PRO A 191 -22.47 15.06 23.99
C PRO A 191 -24.00 15.02 24.02
N THR A 192 -24.59 16.08 24.56
CA THR A 192 -26.05 16.31 24.50
C THR A 192 -26.35 17.42 23.50
N CYS A 193 -27.47 17.33 22.78
CA CYS A 193 -27.90 18.41 21.89
C CYS A 193 -28.36 19.62 22.71
N PRO A 194 -27.84 20.84 22.44
CA PRO A 194 -28.21 22.04 23.20
C PRO A 194 -29.65 22.48 22.95
N ALA A 195 -30.30 21.97 21.90
CA ALA A 195 -31.73 22.14 21.63
C ALA A 195 -32.60 20.98 22.17
N GLY A 196 -32.02 20.03 22.91
CA GLY A 196 -32.74 18.90 23.52
C GLY A 196 -32.99 17.70 22.60
N GLY A 197 -32.37 17.66 21.42
CA GLY A 197 -32.43 16.52 20.50
C GLY A 197 -31.65 15.27 20.96
N VAL A 198 -31.98 14.13 20.36
CA VAL A 198 -31.29 12.86 20.56
C VAL A 198 -30.41 12.56 19.35
N TYR A 199 -29.18 12.11 19.60
CA TYR A 199 -28.27 11.67 18.55
C TYR A 199 -28.46 10.19 18.23
N THR A 200 -28.50 9.88 16.93
CA THR A 200 -28.48 8.50 16.41
C THR A 200 -27.15 8.28 15.73
N LEU A 201 -26.41 7.24 16.14
CA LEU A 201 -25.05 7.01 15.65
C LEU A 201 -25.01 6.49 14.21
N ASN A 202 -26.00 5.69 13.81
CA ASN A 202 -26.04 5.00 12.51
C ASN A 202 -24.82 4.08 12.28
N GLN A 203 -24.76 3.46 11.10
CA GLN A 203 -23.60 2.66 10.67
C GLN A 203 -22.37 3.56 10.51
N VAL A 204 -21.16 3.00 10.58
CA VAL A 204 -19.91 3.77 10.45
C VAL A 204 -19.87 4.58 9.15
N ASN A 205 -20.37 4.05 8.04
CA ASN A 205 -20.43 4.74 6.74
C ASN A 205 -21.59 5.72 6.56
N VAL A 206 -22.47 5.87 7.56
CA VAL A 206 -23.61 6.79 7.51
C VAL A 206 -23.44 7.83 8.62
N PRO A 207 -23.41 9.14 8.34
CA PRO A 207 -23.22 10.15 9.37
C PRO A 207 -24.21 10.02 10.53
N PRO A 208 -23.80 10.33 11.78
CA PRO A 208 -24.74 10.42 12.88
C PRO A 208 -25.75 11.54 12.63
N THR A 209 -26.97 11.36 13.12
CA THR A 209 -28.07 12.31 12.92
C THR A 209 -28.60 12.84 14.25
N CYS A 210 -29.18 14.04 14.22
CA CYS A 210 -29.94 14.59 15.34
C CYS A 210 -31.44 14.50 15.05
N SER A 211 -32.26 14.32 16.09
CA SER A 211 -33.72 14.31 15.95
C SER A 211 -34.33 15.70 15.66
N ILE A 212 -33.56 16.78 15.77
CA ILE A 212 -34.04 18.15 15.50
C ILE A 212 -33.93 18.44 13.99
N PRO A 213 -35.04 18.86 13.33
CA PRO A 213 -35.00 19.22 11.92
C PRO A 213 -33.97 20.32 11.62
N GLY A 214 -33.19 20.13 10.55
CA GLY A 214 -32.12 21.06 10.15
C GLY A 214 -30.77 20.84 10.87
N HIS A 215 -30.72 19.98 11.89
CA HIS A 215 -29.46 19.60 12.55
C HIS A 215 -28.87 18.36 11.87
N ALA A 216 -28.25 18.53 10.71
CA ALA A 216 -27.63 17.46 9.94
C ALA A 216 -26.23 17.85 9.43
N LEU A 217 -25.35 16.85 9.32
CA LEU A 217 -24.10 17.00 8.58
C LEU A 217 -24.45 16.87 7.09
N GLU A 218 -24.39 18.00 6.38
CA GLU A 218 -24.47 18.04 4.91
C GLU A 218 -23.23 17.38 4.28
#